data_AF-Q1GLC3-F1
#
_entry.id   AF-Q1GLC3-F1
#
_cell.length_a   1.000
_cell.length_b   1.000
_cell.length_c   1.000
_cell.angle_alpha   90.00
_cell.angle_beta   90.00
_cell.angle_gamma   90.00
#
_symmetry.space_group_name_H-M   'P 1'
#
loop_
_entity.id
_entity.type
_entity.pdbx_description
1 polymer ?
#
loop_
_entity_poly.entity_id
_entity_poly.type
_entity_poly.pdbx_seq_one_letter_code
_entity_poly.pdbx_strand_id
1 'polypeptide(L)'
;MTIKAILIAVPLMVVGWFSVLIVVALLSDEAPAYVVVLPKASLLRDLPEESAILSSTKLTITLTSDQAGFARDLYAAGARLVLPAGLPGCLPLPAGASRRQQ
;
A
#
# COMPACT_ATOMS: atom_id res chain seq x y z
N MET A 1 -22.83 -6.87 28.72
CA MET A 1 -23.54 -7.03 27.43
C MET A 1 -22.92 -6.19 26.30
N THR A 2 -22.40 -4.99 26.58
CA THR A 2 -21.75 -4.11 25.57
C THR A 2 -20.36 -4.59 25.11
N ILE A 3 -19.56 -5.20 25.99
CA ILE A 3 -18.20 -5.70 25.65
C ILE A 3 -18.21 -6.75 24.52
N LYS A 4 -19.19 -7.67 24.52
CA LYS A 4 -19.31 -8.68 23.44
C LYS A 4 -19.71 -8.02 22.11
N ALA A 5 -20.55 -6.99 22.14
CA ALA A 5 -20.93 -6.24 20.95
C ALA A 5 -19.75 -5.44 20.40
N ILE A 6 -18.96 -4.77 21.25
CA ILE A 6 -17.75 -4.03 20.83
C ILE A 6 -16.69 -4.98 20.26
N LEU A 7 -16.48 -6.15 20.88
CA LEU A 7 -15.57 -7.18 20.38
C LEU A 7 -15.91 -7.66 18.97
N ILE A 8 -17.16 -7.52 18.51
CA ILE A 8 -17.62 -7.91 17.18
C ILE A 8 -17.70 -6.69 16.24
N ALA A 9 -18.19 -5.56 16.74
CA ALA A 9 -18.39 -4.34 15.94
C ALA A 9 -17.06 -3.73 15.48
N VAL A 10 -16.05 -3.71 16.34
CA VAL A 10 -14.72 -3.17 15.99
C VAL A 10 -14.08 -3.92 14.83
N PRO A 11 -13.92 -5.26 14.85
CA PRO A 11 -13.34 -5.97 13.71
C PRO A 11 -14.21 -5.86 12.46
N LEU A 12 -15.54 -5.88 12.57
CA LEU A 12 -16.43 -5.67 11.41
C LEU A 12 -16.24 -4.31 10.77
N MET A 13 -16.15 -3.25 11.58
CA MET A 13 -15.87 -1.89 11.10
C MET A 13 -14.51 -1.83 10.41
N VAL A 14 -13.48 -2.41 11.03
CA VAL A 14 -12.11 -2.43 10.48
C VAL A 14 -12.06 -3.19 9.15
N VAL A 15 -12.72 -4.35 9.06
CA VAL A 15 -12.81 -5.13 7.81
C VAL A 15 -13.58 -4.36 6.75
N GLY A 16 -14.71 -3.74 7.10
CA GLY A 16 -15.48 -2.91 6.17
C GLY A 16 -14.67 -1.72 5.66
N TRP A 17 -13.97 -1.03 6.56
CA TRP A 17 -13.07 0.08 6.24
C TRP A 17 -11.95 -0.36 5.28
N PHE A 18 -11.22 -1.44 5.60
CA PHE A 18 -10.17 -1.94 4.70
C PHE A 18 -10.75 -2.39 3.36
N SER A 19 -11.92 -3.04 3.35
CA SER A 19 -12.59 -3.42 2.11
C SER A 19 -12.86 -2.22 1.22
N VAL A 20 -13.35 -1.10 1.77
CA VAL A 20 -13.57 0.14 1.01
C VAL A 20 -12.26 0.67 0.43
N LEU A 21 -11.18 0.70 1.22
CA LEU A 21 -9.86 1.16 0.73
C LEU A 21 -9.29 0.28 -0.38
N ILE A 22 -9.47 -1.03 -0.28
CA ILE A 22 -9.05 -2.00 -1.30
C ILE A 22 -9.85 -1.79 -2.58
N VAL A 23 -11.17 -1.63 -2.47
CA VAL A 23 -12.05 -1.38 -3.62
C VAL A 23 -11.66 -0.06 -4.31
N VAL A 24 -11.45 1.02 -3.55
CA VAL A 24 -10.98 2.30 -4.11
C VAL A 24 -9.62 2.14 -4.79
N ALA A 25 -8.67 1.42 -4.20
CA ALA A 25 -7.37 1.18 -4.81
C ALA A 25 -7.46 0.38 -6.13
N LEU A 26 -8.50 -0.45 -6.29
CA LEU A 26 -8.71 -1.27 -7.50
C LEU A 26 -9.54 -0.55 -8.58
N LEU A 27 -10.40 0.39 -8.20
CA LEU A 27 -11.25 1.13 -9.16
C LEU A 27 -10.69 2.50 -9.53
N SER A 28 -10.01 3.19 -8.61
CA SER A 28 -9.45 4.52 -8.83
C SER A 28 -8.02 4.41 -9.35
N ASP A 29 -7.85 3.85 -10.55
CA ASP A 29 -6.59 3.63 -11.29
C ASP A 29 -5.79 4.93 -11.61
N GLU A 30 -5.99 5.97 -10.81
CA GLU A 30 -5.55 7.35 -10.92
C GLU A 30 -4.55 7.72 -9.81
N ALA A 31 -4.30 6.81 -8.86
CA ALA A 31 -3.32 7.03 -7.79
C ALA A 31 -1.93 6.52 -8.22
N PRO A 32 -0.93 7.41 -8.43
CA PRO A 32 0.42 7.00 -8.85
C PRO A 32 1.19 6.27 -7.75
N ALA A 33 0.76 6.31 -6.49
CA ALA A 33 1.48 5.72 -5.36
C ALA A 33 0.59 4.86 -4.46
N TYR A 34 1.14 3.74 -4.00
CA TYR A 34 0.51 2.76 -3.13
C TYR A 34 1.43 2.38 -1.98
N VAL A 35 0.86 2.23 -0.78
CA VAL A 35 1.57 1.72 0.40
C VAL A 35 1.17 0.27 0.63
N VAL A 36 2.16 -0.61 0.63
CA VAL A 36 2.04 -2.01 1.01
C VAL A 36 2.40 -2.17 2.48
N VAL A 37 1.44 -2.58 3.29
CA VAL A 37 1.64 -2.87 4.72
C VAL A 37 2.01 -4.35 4.89
N LEU A 38 3.12 -4.60 5.56
CA LEU A 38 3.80 -5.89 5.72
C LEU A 38 4.15 -6.54 4.37
N PRO A 39 5.18 -6.04 3.67
CA PRO A 39 5.70 -6.71 2.48
C PRO A 39 6.31 -8.07 2.85
N LYS A 40 5.97 -9.11 2.10
CA LYS A 40 6.69 -10.39 2.16
C LYS A 40 8.03 -10.24 1.44
N ALA A 41 9.03 -11.04 1.82
CA ALA A 41 10.31 -11.09 1.10
C ALA A 41 10.14 -11.47 -0.39
N SER A 42 9.08 -12.21 -0.73
CA SER A 42 8.68 -12.54 -2.10
C SER A 42 8.29 -11.30 -2.91
N LEU A 43 7.58 -10.35 -2.28
CA LEU A 43 7.18 -9.10 -2.92
C LEU A 43 8.41 -8.32 -3.40
N LEU A 44 9.50 -8.32 -2.61
CA LEU A 44 10.76 -7.67 -2.97
C LEU A 44 11.49 -8.32 -4.15
N ARG A 45 11.20 -9.59 -4.44
CA ARG A 45 11.80 -10.33 -5.56
C ARG A 45 10.97 -10.24 -6.83
N ASP A 46 9.65 -10.19 -6.69
CA ASP A 46 8.69 -10.14 -7.79
C ASP A 46 8.10 -8.72 -7.96
N LEU A 47 8.88 -7.67 -7.67
CA LEU A 47 8.40 -6.31 -7.99
C LEU A 47 8.25 -6.18 -9.50
N PRO A 48 7.16 -5.56 -9.98
CA PRO A 48 7.03 -5.17 -11.39
C PRO A 48 8.20 -4.27 -11.79
N GLU A 49 8.80 -4.50 -12.97
CA GLU A 49 9.98 -3.75 -13.43
C GLU A 49 9.74 -2.23 -13.50
N GLU A 50 8.50 -1.83 -13.78
CA GLU A 50 8.06 -0.43 -13.89
C GLU A 50 7.60 0.17 -12.54
N SER A 51 8.08 -0.37 -11.42
CA SER A 51 7.74 0.12 -10.09
C SER A 51 8.94 0.74 -9.38
N ALA A 52 8.74 1.94 -8.82
CA ALA A 52 9.76 2.63 -8.05
C ALA A 52 9.43 2.62 -6.55
N ILE A 53 10.42 2.26 -5.74
CA ILE A 53 10.31 2.27 -4.28
C ILE A 53 10.55 3.69 -3.78
N LEU A 54 9.50 4.35 -3.27
CA LEU A 54 9.58 5.69 -2.69
C LEU A 54 10.09 5.66 -1.26
N SER A 55 9.67 4.64 -0.51
CA SER A 55 10.05 4.47 0.89
C SER A 55 9.97 3.00 1.25
N SER A 56 10.93 2.53 2.04
CA SER A 56 10.89 1.18 2.60
C SER A 56 11.23 1.23 4.09
N THR A 57 10.35 0.60 4.88
CA THR A 57 10.52 0.34 6.30
C THR A 57 10.32 -1.15 6.52
N LYS A 58 10.83 -1.71 7.64
CA LYS A 58 10.65 -3.13 7.99
C LYS A 58 9.18 -3.61 7.99
N LEU A 59 8.21 -2.69 8.12
CA LEU A 59 6.78 -2.99 8.19
C LEU A 59 5.98 -2.46 7.00
N THR A 60 6.52 -1.59 6.17
CA THR A 60 5.75 -0.88 5.13
C THR A 60 6.65 -0.50 3.97
N ILE A 61 6.19 -0.70 2.73
CA ILE A 61 6.88 -0.23 1.53
C ILE A 61 5.91 0.60 0.71
N THR A 62 6.34 1.79 0.31
CA THR A 62 5.62 2.68 -0.60
C THR A 62 6.20 2.51 -2.00
N LEU A 63 5.34 2.16 -2.95
CA LEU A 63 5.66 1.93 -4.35
C LEU A 63 4.90 2.94 -5.20
N THR A 64 5.53 3.42 -6.26
CA THR A 64 4.86 4.21 -7.31
C THR A 64 4.97 3.46 -8.62
N SER A 65 3.96 3.59 -9.47
CA SER A 65 4.01 3.13 -10.85
C SER A 65 3.00 3.94 -11.66
N ASP A 66 3.33 4.22 -12.91
CA ASP A 66 2.46 4.88 -13.89
C ASP A 66 1.56 3.88 -14.64
N GLN A 67 1.60 2.58 -14.28
CA GLN A 67 0.80 1.54 -14.93
C GLN A 67 -0.61 1.44 -14.37
N ALA A 68 -1.57 1.29 -15.27
CA ALA A 68 -2.94 0.95 -14.91
C ALA A 68 -2.99 -0.48 -14.34
N GLY A 69 -3.75 -0.69 -13.26
CA GLY A 69 -3.90 -1.97 -12.58
C GLY A 69 -2.78 -2.32 -11.61
N PHE A 70 -1.85 -1.40 -11.31
CA PHE A 70 -0.69 -1.65 -10.44
C PHE A 70 -1.07 -2.22 -9.06
N ALA A 71 -2.20 -1.82 -8.49
CA ALA A 71 -2.70 -2.40 -7.23
C ALA A 71 -2.94 -3.92 -7.32
N ARG A 72 -3.45 -4.43 -8.45
CA ARG A 72 -3.64 -5.88 -8.66
C ARG A 72 -2.32 -6.60 -8.78
N ASP A 73 -1.36 -6.02 -9.48
CA ASP A 73 -0.03 -6.61 -9.65
C ASP A 73 0.72 -6.69 -8.32
N LEU A 74 0.55 -5.69 -7.45
CA LEU A 74 1.05 -5.75 -6.07
C LEU A 74 0.43 -6.89 -5.27
N TYR A 75 -0.89 -7.10 -5.39
CA TYR A 75 -1.55 -8.26 -4.76
C TYR A 75 -1.05 -9.58 -5.35
N ALA A 76 -0.84 -9.66 -6.66
CA ALA A 76 -0.30 -10.85 -7.34
C ALA A 76 1.14 -11.17 -6.90
N ALA A 77 1.97 -10.14 -6.72
CA ALA A 77 3.33 -10.24 -6.18
C ALA A 77 3.36 -10.56 -4.66
N GLY A 78 2.19 -10.64 -4.00
CA GLY A 78 2.06 -11.11 -2.63
C GLY A 78 1.94 -10.01 -1.57
N ALA A 79 1.51 -8.80 -1.95
CA ALA A 79 1.15 -7.75 -1.00
C ALA A 79 -0.04 -8.20 -0.14
N ARG A 80 0.05 -8.00 1.18
CA ARG A 80 -1.05 -8.34 2.11
C ARG A 80 -2.13 -7.28 2.14
N LEU A 81 -1.73 -6.02 2.12
CA LEU A 81 -2.63 -4.89 2.19
C LEU A 81 -2.03 -3.76 1.37
N VAL A 82 -2.72 -3.39 0.29
CA VAL A 82 -2.38 -2.28 -0.58
C VAL A 82 -3.32 -1.14 -0.25
N LEU A 83 -2.75 0.00 0.15
CA LEU A 83 -3.48 1.21 0.49
C LEU A 83 -3.14 2.27 -0.56
N PRO A 84 -4.14 3.04 -1.05
CA PRO A 84 -3.87 4.15 -1.93
C PRO A 84 -3.08 5.21 -1.15
N ALA A 85 -1.89 5.54 -1.64
CA ALA A 85 -1.00 6.54 -1.06
C ALA A 85 -0.78 7.72 -2.02
N GLY A 86 -1.72 7.90 -2.95
CA GLY A 86 -1.79 9.03 -3.86
C GLY A 86 -2.15 10.30 -3.09
N LEU A 87 -1.15 10.95 -2.50
CA LEU A 87 -1.20 12.38 -2.28
C LEU A 87 -0.88 13.04 -3.63
N PRO A 88 -1.83 13.66 -4.35
CA PRO A 88 -1.57 14.43 -5.57
C PRO A 88 -0.85 15.76 -5.27
N GLY A 89 -0.12 15.83 -4.16
CA GLY A 89 0.59 17.02 -3.73
C GLY A 89 1.99 17.01 -4.31
N CYS A 90 2.43 18.16 -4.83
CA CYS A 90 3.79 18.47 -5.23
C CYS A 90 4.79 18.38 -4.05
N LEU A 91 4.91 17.22 -3.41
CA LEU A 91 5.91 16.95 -2.39
C LEU A 91 7.19 16.54 -3.13
N PRO A 92 8.18 17.45 -3.24
CA PRO A 92 9.47 17.08 -3.81
C PRO A 92 10.05 15.99 -2.92
N LEU A 93 10.27 14.80 -3.49
CA LEU A 93 11.03 13.75 -2.80
C LEU A 93 12.40 14.34 -2.43
N PRO A 94 12.75 14.47 -1.14
CA PRO A 94 14.05 14.97 -0.77
C PRO A 94 15.12 13.98 -1.23
N ALA A 95 16.03 14.45 -2.10
CA ALA A 95 17.15 13.70 -2.68
C ALA A 95 18.14 13.07 -1.65
N GLY A 96 17.86 13.21 -0.35
CA GLY A 96 18.66 12.68 0.76
C GLY A 96 18.17 11.36 1.34
N ALA A 97 16.99 10.83 0.96
CA ALA A 97 16.47 9.57 1.50
C ALA A 97 17.31 8.33 1.11
N SER A 98 18.18 8.46 0.10
CA SER A 98 19.09 7.40 -0.36
C SER A 98 20.40 7.30 0.45
N ARG A 99 20.77 8.32 1.25
CA ARG A 99 22.09 8.38 1.91
C ARG A 99 22.15 7.73 3.31
N ARG A 100 21.12 7.02 3.76
CA ARG A 100 21.12 6.30 5.07
C ARG A 100 21.23 4.77 4.95
N GLN A 101 21.74 4.27 3.82
CA GLN A 101 22.10 2.85 3.64
C GLN A 101 23.59 2.61 3.33
N GLN A 102 24.46 3.60 3.53
CA GLN A 102 25.92 3.40 3.52
C GLN A 102 26.48 3.50 4.94
#